data_AF-A0A2E0T4L3-F1
#
_entry.id   AF-A0A2E0T4L3-F1
#
_cell.length_a   1.000
_cell.length_b   1.000
_cell.length_c   1.000
_cell.angle_alpha   90.00
_cell.angle_beta   90.00
_cell.angle_gamma   90.00
#
_symmetry.space_group_name_H-M   'P 1'
#
loop_
_entity.id
_entity.type
_entity.pdbx_description
1 polymer ?
#
loop_
_entity_poly.entity_id
_entity_poly.type
_entity_poly.pdbx_seq_one_letter_code
_entity_poly.pdbx_strand_id
1 'polypeptide(L)'
;MTFDPALLAAIRNRFHHADVCPIQGPRAFFENAGGSLTLKAAVERTAELMAFPDNQGRANAASRYLMEIIAQGRDDMKLLMGALSGE
;
A
#
# COMPACT_ATOMS: atom_id res chain seq x y z
N MET A 1 -24.14 -11.97 -10.55
CA MET A 1 -23.13 -12.69 -9.77
C MET A 1 -22.76 -11.84 -8.57
N THR A 2 -22.77 -12.42 -7.37
CA THR A 2 -22.29 -11.78 -6.15
C THR A 2 -21.12 -12.59 -5.60
N PHE A 3 -20.11 -11.93 -5.04
CA PHE A 3 -18.98 -12.60 -4.40
C PHE A 3 -19.42 -13.29 -3.09
N ASP A 4 -18.67 -14.32 -2.69
CA ASP A 4 -18.86 -15.01 -1.41
C ASP A 4 -18.75 -14.00 -0.24
N PRO A 5 -19.73 -13.95 0.68
CA PRO A 5 -19.67 -13.11 1.89
C PRO A 5 -18.39 -13.30 2.71
N ALA A 6 -17.87 -14.52 2.82
CA ALA A 6 -16.65 -14.78 3.58
C ALA A 6 -15.43 -14.13 2.92
N LEU A 7 -15.34 -14.19 1.59
CA LEU A 7 -14.32 -13.49 0.81
C LEU A 7 -14.42 -11.97 0.98
N LEU A 8 -15.63 -11.42 0.92
CA LEU A 8 -15.85 -9.98 1.12
C LEU A 8 -15.41 -9.54 2.52
N ALA A 9 -15.75 -10.30 3.55
CA ALA A 9 -15.30 -10.03 4.92
C ALA A 9 -13.77 -10.09 5.04
N ALA A 10 -13.13 -11.08 4.42
CA ALA A 10 -11.67 -11.20 4.40
C ALA A 10 -11.00 -10.01 3.73
N ILE A 11 -11.53 -9.53 2.60
CA ILE A 11 -11.01 -8.35 1.89
C ILE A 11 -11.16 -7.09 2.76
N ARG A 12 -12.35 -6.85 3.34
CA ARG A 12 -12.62 -5.69 4.20
C ARG A 12 -11.65 -5.62 5.38
N ASN A 13 -11.34 -6.77 5.98
CA ASN A 13 -10.41 -6.86 7.11
C ASN A 13 -8.97 -6.45 6.77
N ARG A 14 -8.59 -6.35 5.49
CA ARG A 14 -7.25 -5.88 5.09
C ARG A 14 -7.11 -4.37 5.10
N PHE A 15 -8.20 -3.62 5.17
CA PHE A 15 -8.19 -2.16 5.14
C PHE A 15 -8.30 -1.57 6.55
N HIS A 16 -7.65 -0.43 6.75
CA HIS A 16 -7.93 0.42 7.90
C HIS A 16 -9.30 1.09 7.72
N HIS A 17 -10.08 1.15 8.80
CA HIS A 17 -11.28 1.97 8.90
C HIS A 17 -12.37 1.70 7.83
N ALA A 18 -12.48 0.46 7.35
CA ALA A 18 -13.44 0.08 6.31
C ALA A 18 -14.92 0.22 6.73
N ASP A 19 -15.21 -0.01 8.01
CA ASP A 19 -16.56 0.04 8.59
C ASP A 19 -16.78 1.20 9.58
N VAL A 20 -15.68 1.81 10.05
CA VAL A 20 -15.70 2.77 11.15
C VAL A 20 -14.72 3.90 10.86
N CYS A 21 -15.24 5.13 10.83
CA CYS A 21 -14.42 6.33 10.94
C CYS A 21 -13.95 6.46 12.40
N PRO A 22 -12.64 6.59 12.67
CA PRO A 22 -12.13 6.64 14.05
C PRO A 22 -12.59 7.88 14.82
N ILE A 23 -13.14 8.89 14.14
CA ILE A 23 -13.63 10.14 14.73
C ILE A 23 -15.16 10.17 14.85
N GLN A 24 -15.87 9.67 13.84
CA GLN A 24 -17.34 9.81 13.73
C GLN A 24 -18.11 8.52 14.03
N GLY A 25 -17.41 7.38 14.20
CA GLY A 25 -18.04 6.08 14.42
C GLY A 25 -18.39 5.35 13.12
N PRO A 26 -19.39 4.45 13.14
CA PRO A 26 -19.74 3.61 11.98
C PRO A 26 -20.01 4.42 10.71
N ARG A 27 -19.38 4.03 9.60
CA ARG A 27 -19.48 4.74 8.31
C ARG A 27 -19.35 3.76 7.15
N ALA A 28 -20.14 3.97 6.09
CA ALA A 28 -19.84 3.46 4.75
C ALA A 28 -19.01 4.49 3.95
N PHE A 29 -17.84 4.09 3.46
CA PHE A 29 -16.97 4.96 2.66
C PHE A 29 -17.31 4.87 1.16
N PHE A 30 -17.91 5.93 0.60
CA PHE A 30 -18.29 6.00 -0.82
C PHE A 30 -17.58 7.10 -1.63
N GLU A 31 -16.57 7.76 -1.06
CA GLU A 31 -15.83 8.85 -1.70
C GLU A 31 -14.54 8.37 -2.40
N ASN A 32 -14.54 7.14 -2.95
CA ASN A 32 -13.35 6.49 -3.51
C ASN A 32 -12.68 7.27 -4.66
N ALA A 33 -13.44 8.14 -5.34
CA ALA A 33 -12.89 9.01 -6.38
C ALA A 33 -11.98 10.12 -5.83
N GLY A 34 -12.21 10.58 -4.59
CA GLY A 34 -11.39 11.60 -3.92
C GLY A 34 -10.22 11.02 -3.12
N GLY A 35 -10.25 9.72 -2.80
CA GLY A 35 -9.21 9.02 -2.07
C GLY A 35 -9.64 7.60 -1.74
N SER A 36 -8.69 6.68 -1.60
CA SER A 36 -8.98 5.25 -1.31
C SER A 36 -8.85 4.93 0.18
N LEU A 37 -9.51 3.84 0.60
CA LEU A 37 -9.19 3.19 1.87
C LEU A 37 -7.77 2.62 1.82
N THR A 38 -7.04 2.73 2.92
CA THR A 38 -5.64 2.28 3.00
C THR A 38 -5.53 0.84 3.51
N LEU A 39 -4.74 0.01 2.82
CA LEU A 39 -4.40 -1.33 3.30
C LEU A 39 -3.52 -1.26 4.56
N LYS A 40 -3.80 -2.12 5.54
CA LYS A 40 -2.98 -2.27 6.77
C LYS A 40 -1.51 -2.55 6.44
N ALA A 41 -1.27 -3.52 5.56
CA ALA A 41 0.07 -3.89 5.13
C ALA A 41 0.83 -2.75 4.43
N ALA A 42 0.13 -1.86 3.71
CA ALA A 42 0.78 -0.71 3.07
C ALA A 42 1.24 0.31 4.12
N VAL A 43 0.44 0.55 5.16
CA VAL A 43 0.80 1.42 6.29
C VAL A 43 2.00 0.85 7.06
N GLU A 44 1.92 -0.43 7.44
CA GLU A 44 3.00 -1.13 8.16
C GLU A 44 4.31 -1.07 7.38
N ARG A 45 4.28 -1.43 6.09
CA ARG A 45 5.49 -1.42 5.26
C ARG A 45 6.05 0.00 5.08
N THR A 46 5.18 0.99 4.93
CA THR A 46 5.62 2.39 4.82
C THR A 46 6.30 2.84 6.11
N ALA A 47 5.73 2.52 7.27
CA ALA A 47 6.30 2.88 8.56
C ALA A 47 7.68 2.23 8.76
N GLU A 48 7.85 0.95 8.41
CA GLU A 48 9.13 0.25 8.45
C GLU A 48 10.19 0.95 7.59
N LEU A 49 9.87 1.31 6.35
CA LEU A 49 10.82 1.91 5.41
C LEU A 49 11.16 3.36 5.78
N MET A 50 10.19 4.11 6.27
CA MET A 50 10.40 5.49 6.72
C MET A 50 11.20 5.59 8.03
N ALA A 51 11.31 4.49 8.79
CA ALA A 51 12.09 4.45 10.02
C ALA A 51 13.61 4.40 9.79
N PHE A 52 14.07 4.13 8.56
CA PHE A 52 15.49 4.17 8.23
C PHE A 52 16.00 5.63 8.27
N PRO A 53 17.06 5.94 9.04
CA PRO A 53 17.59 7.30 9.16
C PRO A 53 18.53 7.66 7.99
N ASP A 54 18.18 7.24 6.77
CA ASP A 54 19.02 7.38 5.60
C ASP A 54 18.20 7.74 4.36
N ASN A 55 18.85 8.44 3.44
CA ASN A 55 18.25 8.82 2.17
C ASN A 55 18.84 7.98 1.04
N GLN A 56 18.05 7.74 0.02
CA GLN A 56 18.49 7.10 -1.20
C GLN A 56 19.66 7.85 -1.86
N GLY A 57 20.60 7.10 -2.45
CA GLY A 57 21.74 7.65 -3.19
C GLY A 57 23.00 7.91 -2.35
N ARG A 58 23.01 7.57 -1.06
CA ARG A 58 24.22 7.56 -0.23
C ARG A 58 25.02 6.26 -0.40
N ALA A 59 26.34 6.33 -0.24
CA ALA A 59 27.25 5.19 -0.36
C ALA A 59 27.31 4.34 0.93
N ASN A 60 26.16 3.93 1.47
CA ASN A 60 26.06 3.10 2.67
C ASN A 60 25.07 1.93 2.47
N ALA A 61 25.02 1.03 3.44
CA ALA A 61 24.21 -0.19 3.34
C ALA A 61 22.71 0.08 3.34
N ALA A 62 22.23 1.00 4.19
CA ALA A 62 20.80 1.33 4.29
C ALA A 62 20.27 1.94 2.99
N SER A 63 20.98 2.92 2.41
CA SER A 63 20.66 3.51 1.11
C SER A 63 20.63 2.47 -0.02
N ARG A 64 21.58 1.53 -0.07
CA ARG A 64 21.55 0.44 -1.07
C ARG A 64 20.32 -0.44 -0.93
N TYR A 65 20.00 -0.86 0.29
CA TYR A 65 18.80 -1.65 0.57
C TYR A 65 17.50 -0.92 0.17
N LEU A 66 17.39 0.38 0.49
CA LEU A 66 16.22 1.19 0.09
C LEU A 66 16.12 1.34 -1.43
N MET A 67 17.25 1.50 -2.13
CA MET A 67 17.30 1.55 -3.59
C MET A 67 16.88 0.23 -4.24
N GLU A 68 17.26 -0.92 -3.67
CA GLU A 68 16.81 -2.24 -4.13
C GLU A 68 15.29 -2.40 -4.03
N ILE A 69 14.69 -1.92 -2.93
CA ILE A 69 13.23 -1.93 -2.76
C ILE A 69 12.53 -1.03 -3.77
N ILE A 70 13.08 0.16 -4.04
CA ILE A 70 12.55 1.06 -5.06
C ILE A 70 12.61 0.40 -6.44
N ALA A 71 13.72 -0.26 -6.77
CA ALA A 71 13.87 -0.99 -8.03
C ALA A 71 12.81 -2.11 -8.15
N GLN A 72 12.62 -2.91 -7.11
CA GLN A 72 11.57 -3.94 -7.08
C GLN A 72 10.18 -3.34 -7.28
N GLY A 73 9.86 -2.22 -6.61
CA GLY A 73 8.57 -1.54 -6.77
C GLY A 73 8.34 -1.04 -8.21
N ARG A 74 9.39 -0.59 -8.91
CA ARG A 74 9.29 -0.22 -10.32
C ARG A 74 8.98 -1.44 -11.20
N ASP A 75 9.60 -2.57 -10.93
CA ASP A 75 9.35 -3.80 -11.69
C ASP A 75 7.95 -4.36 -11.42
N ASP A 76 7.47 -4.30 -10.18
CA ASP A 76 6.09 -4.67 -9.82
C ASP A 76 5.07 -3.79 -10.56
N MET A 77 5.35 -2.48 -10.70
CA MET A 77 4.49 -1.57 -11.46
C MET A 77 4.51 -1.88 -12.96
N LYS A 78 5.67 -2.22 -13.54
CA LYS A 78 5.75 -2.65 -14.94
C LYS A 78 4.92 -3.92 -15.16
N LEU A 79 5.03 -4.90 -14.26
CA LEU A 79 4.24 -6.12 -14.31
C LEU A 79 2.74 -5.82 -14.22
N LEU A 80 2.32 -5.00 -13.25
CA LEU A 80 0.92 -4.61 -13.07
C LEU A 80 0.34 -3.94 -14.33
N MET A 81 1.13 -3.10 -15.01
CA MET A 81 0.73 -2.38 -16.21
C MET A 81 0.93 -3.18 -17.50
N GLY A 82 1.55 -4.36 -17.44
CA GLY A 82 1.91 -5.14 -18.63
C GLY A 82 2.97 -4.47 -19.50
N ALA A 83 3.82 -3.61 -18.93
CA ALA A 83 4.84 -2.85 -19.65
C ALA A 83 6.16 -3.65 -19.74
N LEU A 84 6.79 -3.64 -20.93
CA LEU A 84 8.09 -4.27 -21.16
C LEU A 84 9.27 -3.31 -20.96
N SER A 85 9.03 -2.00 -21.00
CA SER A 85 10.05 -0.94 -20.90
C SER A 85 9.41 0.37 -20.45
N GLY A 86 10.22 1.27 -19.90
CA GLY A 86 9.79 2.58 -19.37
C GLY A 86 10.33 2.84 -17.97
N GLU A 87 10.16 4.07 -17.51
CA GLU A 87 10.56 4.57 -16.18
C GLU A 87 9.36 5.11 -15.41
#